data_AF-A0A1Y0HIP6-F1
#
_entry.id   AF-A0A1Y0HIP6-F1
#
_cell.length_a   1.000
_cell.length_b   1.000
_cell.length_c   1.000
_cell.angle_alpha   90.00
_cell.angle_beta   90.00
_cell.angle_gamma   90.00
#
_symmetry.space_group_name_H-M   'P 1'
#
loop_
_entity.id
_entity.type
_entity.pdbx_description
1 polymer ?
#
loop_
_entity_poly.entity_id
_entity_poly.type
_entity_poly.pdbx_seq_one_letter_code
_entity_poly.pdbx_strand_id
1 'polypeptide(L)'
;MSSLYPLIPSFVGVVFCYLILNFNRHEDNALPLFLSLGYVCLYDLTKGFYLFSYVILFVVVYRFAIYKIQNVITCNNCILAAYVTIAYLGHYFLNAFFAYLDNAPFPYFSNYYFYYILIDSLLSFMLFRISR
;
A
#
# COMPACT_ATOMS: atom_id res chain seq x y z
N MET A 1 -16.08 6.13 19.63
CA MET A 1 -15.49 5.42 20.77
C MET A 1 -14.02 5.13 20.49
N SER A 2 -13.18 5.42 21.49
CA SER A 2 -11.79 4.93 21.65
C SER A 2 -10.72 5.43 20.65
N SER A 3 -10.24 6.64 20.92
CA SER A 3 -9.11 7.37 20.33
C SER A 3 -7.71 6.74 20.55
N LEU A 4 -7.63 5.43 20.76
CA LEU A 4 -6.38 4.66 20.92
C LEU A 4 -5.84 4.09 19.59
N TYR A 5 -6.64 4.15 18.52
CA TYR A 5 -6.25 3.70 17.17
C TYR A 5 -5.29 4.57 16.36
N PRO A 6 -5.03 5.87 16.64
CA PRO A 6 -4.15 6.64 15.75
C PRO A 6 -2.67 6.27 15.86
N LEU A 7 -2.23 5.70 16.99
CA LEU A 7 -0.80 5.61 17.30
C LEU A 7 -0.09 4.44 16.62
N ILE A 8 -0.76 3.30 16.47
CA ILE A 8 -0.16 2.10 15.88
C ILE A 8 -0.38 2.15 14.36
N PRO A 9 0.70 2.22 13.55
CA PRO A 9 0.58 2.19 12.10
C PRO A 9 -0.09 0.89 11.66
N SER A 10 -0.89 0.96 10.60
CA SER A 10 -1.52 -0.24 10.06
C SER A 10 -0.57 -1.11 9.24
N PHE A 11 0.71 -0.74 9.09
CA PHE A 11 1.75 -1.47 8.35
C PHE A 11 1.36 -1.88 6.90
N VAL A 12 0.28 -1.32 6.37
CA VAL A 12 -0.27 -1.69 5.06
C VAL A 12 0.70 -1.26 3.97
N GLY A 13 1.43 -0.16 4.15
CA GLY A 13 2.47 0.26 3.23
C GLY A 13 3.63 -0.74 3.15
N VAL A 14 4.05 -1.29 4.30
CA VAL A 14 5.08 -2.33 4.37
C VAL A 14 4.61 -3.61 3.66
N VAL A 15 3.38 -4.05 3.93
CA VAL A 15 2.79 -5.25 3.30
C VAL A 15 2.62 -5.04 1.79
N PHE A 16 2.21 -3.85 1.36
CA PHE A 16 2.10 -3.51 -0.06
C PHE A 16 3.46 -3.51 -0.76
N CYS A 17 4.51 -2.99 -0.10
CA CYS A 17 5.88 -3.10 -0.60
C CYS A 17 6.33 -4.55 -0.73
N TYR A 18 6.03 -5.39 0.29
CA TYR A 18 6.33 -6.81 0.27
C TYR A 18 5.69 -7.51 -0.94
N LEU A 19 4.40 -7.23 -1.20
CA LEU A 19 3.68 -7.74 -2.37
C LEU A 19 4.38 -7.36 -3.67
N ILE A 20 4.69 -6.07 -3.85
CA ILE A 20 5.35 -5.56 -5.07
C ILE A 20 6.70 -6.24 -5.31
N LEU A 21 7.52 -6.38 -4.28
CA LEU A 21 8.88 -6.91 -4.42
C LEU A 21 8.91 -8.42 -4.65
N ASN A 22 8.00 -9.18 -4.03
CA ASN A 22 8.04 -10.64 -4.05
C ASN A 22 7.11 -11.27 -5.09
N PHE A 23 6.26 -10.50 -5.78
CA PHE A 23 5.34 -11.04 -6.76
C PHE A 23 6.03 -11.79 -7.92
N ASN A 24 7.20 -11.33 -8.37
CA ASN A 24 7.97 -12.03 -9.41
C ASN A 24 8.62 -13.34 -8.94
N ARG A 25 8.78 -13.55 -7.63
CA ARG A 25 9.41 -14.75 -7.04
C ARG A 25 8.34 -15.79 -6.65
N HIS A 26 7.48 -16.08 -7.61
CA HIS A 26 6.20 -16.75 -7.40
C HIS A 26 6.32 -18.21 -6.90
N GLU A 27 7.46 -18.87 -7.15
CA GLU A 27 7.64 -20.31 -6.88
C GLU A 27 7.92 -20.62 -5.39
N ASP A 28 8.61 -19.75 -4.65
CA ASP A 28 8.94 -20.01 -3.23
C ASP A 28 8.02 -19.28 -2.22
N ASN A 29 7.26 -18.27 -2.66
CA ASN A 29 6.56 -17.33 -1.78
C ASN A 29 5.03 -17.28 -1.95
N ALA A 30 4.40 -18.30 -2.53
CA ALA A 30 2.95 -18.28 -2.80
C ALA A 30 2.09 -18.09 -1.53
N LEU A 31 2.45 -18.77 -0.44
CA LEU A 31 1.73 -18.71 0.84
C LEU A 31 1.79 -17.30 1.49
N PRO A 32 2.96 -16.68 1.70
CA PRO A 32 3.03 -15.32 2.25
C PRO A 32 2.45 -14.25 1.31
N LEU A 33 2.49 -14.44 -0.01
CA LEU A 33 1.79 -13.57 -0.97
C LEU A 33 0.26 -13.65 -0.79
N PHE A 34 -0.27 -14.85 -0.60
CA PHE A 34 -1.70 -15.02 -0.33
C PHE A 34 -2.12 -14.41 1.02
N LEU A 35 -1.32 -14.59 2.08
CA LEU A 35 -1.60 -13.95 3.38
C LEU A 35 -1.54 -12.43 3.29
N SER A 36 -0.58 -11.87 2.56
CA SER A 36 -0.47 -10.41 2.40
C SER A 36 -1.65 -9.83 1.60
N LEU A 37 -2.11 -10.49 0.55
CA LEU A 37 -3.36 -10.12 -0.13
C LEU A 37 -4.57 -10.20 0.81
N GLY A 38 -4.69 -11.29 1.58
CA GLY A 38 -5.76 -11.47 2.55
C GLY A 38 -5.77 -10.40 3.63
N TYR A 39 -4.59 -10.05 4.16
CA TYR A 39 -4.41 -8.98 5.15
C TYR A 39 -4.93 -7.64 4.63
N VAL A 40 -4.57 -7.31 3.40
CA VAL A 40 -4.94 -6.05 2.77
C VAL A 40 -6.45 -5.98 2.49
N CYS A 41 -7.08 -7.09 2.10
CA CYS A 41 -8.55 -7.16 1.99
C CYS A 41 -9.25 -7.02 3.36
N LEU A 42 -8.70 -7.60 4.43
CA LEU A 42 -9.24 -7.43 5.78
C LEU A 42 -9.11 -5.98 6.25
N TYR A 43 -8.02 -5.30 5.87
CA TYR A 43 -7.84 -3.88 6.15
C TYR A 43 -8.97 -3.04 5.52
N ASP A 44 -9.30 -3.27 4.25
CA ASP A 44 -10.41 -2.58 3.56
C ASP A 44 -11.73 -2.72 4.32
N LEU A 45 -12.05 -3.94 4.74
CA LEU A 45 -13.26 -4.24 5.52
C LEU A 45 -13.27 -3.54 6.88
N THR A 46 -12.16 -3.56 7.61
CA THR A 46 -12.10 -2.97 8.96
C THR A 46 -12.17 -1.45 8.97
N LYS A 47 -11.71 -0.80 7.90
CA LYS A 47 -11.73 0.65 7.75
C LYS A 47 -12.95 1.19 7.01
N GLY A 48 -13.78 0.30 6.45
CA GLY A 48 -14.97 0.68 5.68
C GLY A 48 -14.63 1.23 4.29
N PHE A 49 -13.50 0.84 3.72
CA PHE A 49 -13.16 1.14 2.32
C PHE A 49 -13.79 0.12 1.38
N TYR A 50 -13.80 0.42 0.08
CA TYR A 50 -14.31 -0.50 -0.92
C TYR A 50 -13.43 -1.76 -0.95
N LEU A 51 -14.07 -2.93 -0.87
CA LEU A 51 -13.41 -4.22 -0.91
C LEU A 51 -12.56 -4.34 -2.19
N PHE A 52 -11.36 -4.90 -2.07
CA PHE A 52 -10.40 -5.11 -3.16
C PHE A 52 -9.80 -3.83 -3.75
N SER A 53 -10.05 -2.66 -3.17
CA SER A 53 -9.49 -1.40 -3.66
C SER A 53 -7.95 -1.45 -3.66
N TYR A 54 -7.32 -1.98 -2.62
CA TYR A 54 -5.88 -2.22 -2.65
C TYR A 54 -5.41 -3.27 -3.67
N VAL A 55 -6.20 -4.32 -3.93
CA VAL A 55 -5.84 -5.34 -4.91
C VAL A 55 -5.84 -4.74 -6.32
N ILE A 56 -6.84 -3.91 -6.62
CA ILE A 56 -6.91 -3.15 -7.86
C ILE A 56 -5.71 -2.21 -7.96
N LEU A 57 -5.40 -1.48 -6.90
CA LEU A 57 -4.22 -0.61 -6.83
C LEU A 57 -2.94 -1.40 -7.10
N PHE A 58 -2.77 -2.56 -6.48
CA PHE A 58 -1.62 -3.43 -6.68
C PHE A 58 -1.46 -3.80 -8.16
N VAL A 59 -2.53 -4.25 -8.83
CA VAL A 59 -2.49 -4.62 -10.25
C VAL A 59 -2.10 -3.43 -11.14
N VAL A 60 -2.67 -2.25 -10.87
CA VAL A 60 -2.37 -1.01 -11.62
C VAL A 60 -0.90 -0.61 -11.44
N VAL A 61 -0.42 -0.59 -10.20
CA VAL A 61 0.96 -0.21 -9.88
C VAL A 61 1.94 -1.23 -10.46
N TYR A 62 1.64 -2.51 -10.30
CA TYR A 62 2.50 -3.60 -10.78
C TYR A 62 2.68 -3.57 -12.30
N ARG A 63 1.59 -3.38 -13.05
CA ARG A 63 1.64 -3.38 -14.53
C ARG A 63 2.19 -2.08 -15.12
N PHE A 64 1.87 -0.91 -14.55
CA PHE A 64 2.15 0.37 -15.20
C PHE A 64 3.21 1.22 -14.50
N ALA A 65 3.32 1.13 -13.18
CA ALA A 65 4.13 2.06 -12.40
C ALA A 65 5.52 1.51 -12.04
N ILE A 66 5.66 0.20 -11.77
CA ILE A 66 6.94 -0.38 -11.32
C ILE A 66 8.10 -0.05 -12.26
N TYR A 67 7.93 -0.30 -13.57
CA TYR A 67 9.00 -0.04 -14.54
C TYR A 67 9.41 1.43 -14.58
N LYS A 68 8.43 2.35 -14.56
CA LYS A 68 8.69 3.79 -14.55
C LYS A 68 9.40 4.23 -13.27
N ILE A 69 8.95 3.73 -12.11
CA ILE A 69 9.54 4.08 -10.81
C ILE A 69 10.99 3.61 -10.73
N GLN A 70 11.27 2.36 -11.14
CA GLN A 70 12.62 1.79 -11.10
C GLN A 70 13.58 2.44 -12.10
N ASN A 71 13.09 2.92 -13.24
CA ASN A 71 13.91 3.57 -14.26
C ASN A 71 14.20 5.06 -13.94
N VAL A 72 13.24 5.76 -13.33
CA VAL A 72 13.38 7.18 -13.00
C VAL A 72 14.15 7.38 -11.70
N ILE A 73 13.95 6.51 -10.70
CA ILE A 73 14.54 6.67 -9.37
C ILE A 73 15.79 5.80 -9.23
N THR A 74 16.94 6.44 -9.01
CA THR A 74 18.22 5.75 -8.84
C THR A 74 18.42 5.18 -7.44
N CYS A 75 17.87 5.82 -6.41
CA CYS A 75 18.05 5.43 -5.01
C CYS A 75 17.06 4.34 -4.56
N ASN A 76 17.57 3.24 -4.02
CA ASN A 76 16.77 2.12 -3.52
C ASN A 76 15.80 2.55 -2.41
N ASN A 77 16.26 3.33 -1.43
CA ASN A 77 15.38 3.79 -0.35
C ASN A 77 14.28 4.72 -0.90
N CYS A 78 14.58 5.55 -1.90
CA CYS A 78 13.56 6.39 -2.54
C CYS A 78 12.49 5.57 -3.27
N ILE A 79 12.86 4.44 -3.90
CA ILE A 79 11.90 3.52 -4.52
C ILE A 79 10.96 2.92 -3.47
N LEU A 80 11.49 2.45 -2.34
CA LEU A 80 10.69 1.91 -1.22
C LEU A 80 9.72 2.97 -0.68
N ALA A 81 10.19 4.20 -0.45
CA ALA A 81 9.34 5.30 -0.02
C ALA A 81 8.25 5.63 -1.05
N ALA A 82 8.57 5.58 -2.34
CA ALA A 82 7.58 5.77 -3.40
C ALA A 82 6.50 4.69 -3.35
N TYR A 83 6.84 3.42 -3.16
CA TYR A 83 5.86 2.35 -3.03
C TYR A 83 4.96 2.50 -1.81
N VAL A 84 5.50 2.85 -0.64
CA VAL A 84 4.70 3.14 0.56
C VAL A 84 3.76 4.33 0.31
N THR A 85 4.28 5.39 -0.30
CA THR A 85 3.48 6.59 -0.59
C THR A 85 2.33 6.27 -1.55
N ILE A 86 2.60 5.47 -2.59
CA ILE A 86 1.59 5.00 -3.53
C ILE A 86 0.57 4.10 -2.85
N ALA A 87 0.99 3.23 -1.92
CA ALA A 87 0.08 2.37 -1.16
C ALA A 87 -0.99 3.22 -0.45
N TYR A 88 -0.57 4.25 0.30
CA TYR A 88 -1.50 5.08 1.05
C TYR A 88 -2.28 6.08 0.19
N LEU A 89 -1.58 6.89 -0.61
CA LEU A 89 -2.22 7.93 -1.41
C LEU A 89 -2.98 7.34 -2.58
N GLY A 90 -2.41 6.35 -3.27
CA GLY A 90 -3.07 5.67 -4.39
C GLY A 90 -4.34 4.95 -3.94
N HIS A 91 -4.32 4.31 -2.76
CA HIS A 91 -5.51 3.69 -2.19
C HIS A 91 -6.59 4.72 -1.84
N TYR A 92 -6.19 5.85 -1.25
CA TYR A 92 -7.11 6.95 -0.99
C TYR A 92 -7.76 7.47 -2.28
N PHE A 93 -6.96 7.73 -3.33
CA PHE A 93 -7.47 8.20 -4.62
C PHE A 93 -8.41 7.19 -5.28
N LEU A 94 -8.09 5.88 -5.21
CA LEU A 94 -8.94 4.85 -5.78
C LEU A 94 -10.29 4.77 -5.04
N ASN A 95 -10.28 4.84 -3.72
CA ASN A 95 -11.52 4.87 -2.93
C ASN A 95 -12.32 6.16 -3.14
N ALA A 96 -11.64 7.31 -3.31
CA ALA A 96 -12.32 8.56 -3.68
C ALA A 96 -12.96 8.46 -5.08
N PHE A 97 -12.30 7.78 -6.02
CA PHE A 97 -12.86 7.51 -7.34
C PHE A 97 -14.08 6.58 -7.29
N PHE A 98 -14.04 5.51 -6.48
CA PHE A 98 -15.20 4.65 -6.28
C PHE A 98 -16.35 5.37 -5.58
N ALA A 99 -16.06 6.18 -4.56
CA ALA A 99 -17.07 7.00 -3.90
C ALA A 99 -17.74 7.98 -4.89
N TYR A 100 -16.97 8.55 -5.83
CA TYR A 100 -17.51 9.37 -6.90
C TYR A 100 -18.45 8.61 -7.83
N LEU A 101 -18.09 7.38 -8.24
CA LEU A 101 -18.95 6.53 -9.08
C LEU A 101 -20.24 6.11 -8.37
N ASP A 102 -20.16 5.88 -7.07
CA ASP A 102 -21.28 5.43 -6.22
C ASP A 102 -22.13 6.59 -5.67
N ASN A 103 -21.75 7.85 -5.97
CA ASN A 103 -22.31 9.06 -5.36
C ASN A 103 -22.33 9.03 -3.81
N ALA A 104 -21.35 8.34 -3.23
CA ALA A 104 -21.16 8.21 -1.79
C ALA A 104 -20.32 9.38 -1.24
N PRO A 105 -20.37 9.66 0.08
CA PRO A 105 -19.49 10.67 0.68
C PRO A 105 -18.02 10.28 0.51
N PHE A 106 -17.18 11.27 0.20
CA PHE A 106 -15.74 11.05 0.04
C PHE A 106 -15.09 10.53 1.33
N PRO A 107 -14.08 9.66 1.21
CA PRO A 107 -13.32 9.20 2.37
C PRO A 107 -12.61 10.37 3.06
N TYR A 108 -12.62 10.36 4.40
CA TYR A 108 -11.97 11.40 5.20
C TYR A 108 -10.45 11.30 5.10
N PHE A 109 -9.81 12.36 4.62
CA PHE A 109 -8.35 12.47 4.58
C PHE A 109 -7.84 13.12 5.87
N SER A 110 -7.07 12.37 6.66
CA SER A 110 -6.52 12.84 7.92
C SER A 110 -5.01 13.01 7.87
N ASN A 111 -4.46 13.90 8.70
CA ASN A 111 -3.01 14.08 8.83
C ASN A 111 -2.28 12.80 9.31
N TYR A 112 -3.01 11.84 9.88
CA TYR A 112 -2.45 10.52 10.25
C TYR A 112 -1.89 9.74 9.04
N TYR A 113 -2.35 9.99 7.81
CA TYR A 113 -1.78 9.35 6.62
C TYR A 113 -0.30 9.69 6.44
N PHE A 114 0.09 10.95 6.66
CA PHE A 114 1.49 11.36 6.57
C PHE A 114 2.36 10.70 7.63
N TYR A 115 1.83 10.56 8.85
CA TYR A 115 2.50 9.85 9.92
C TYR A 115 2.71 8.36 9.58
N TYR A 116 1.68 7.68 9.06
CA TYR A 116 1.79 6.29 8.65
C TYR A 116 2.76 6.09 7.48
N ILE A 117 2.75 6.96 6.48
CA ILE A 117 3.71 6.91 5.36
C ILE A 117 5.14 7.01 5.89
N LEU A 118 5.40 7.94 6.82
CA LEU A 118 6.73 8.13 7.39
C LEU A 118 7.20 6.88 8.15
N ILE A 119 6.38 6.35 9.06
CA ILE A 119 6.76 5.16 9.84
C ILE A 119 6.91 3.91 8.95
N ASP A 120 5.97 3.65 8.04
CA ASP A 120 6.03 2.50 7.14
C ASP A 120 7.20 2.60 6.16
N SER A 121 7.58 3.82 5.74
CA SER A 121 8.77 4.02 4.91
C SER A 121 10.06 3.67 5.66
N LEU A 122 10.20 4.13 6.92
CA LEU A 122 11.33 3.78 7.78
C LEU A 122 11.43 2.26 7.99
N LEU A 123 10.30 1.61 8.30
CA LEU A 123 10.26 0.16 8.46
C LEU A 123 10.61 -0.57 7.15
N SER A 124 10.11 -0.10 6.02
CA SER A 124 10.44 -0.68 4.71
C SER A 124 11.93 -0.56 4.39
N PHE A 125 12.60 0.51 4.80
CA PHE A 125 14.06 0.65 4.65
C PHE A 125 14.85 -0.35 5.51
N MET A 126 14.34 -0.68 6.69
CA MET A 126 14.99 -1.66 7.58
C MET A 126 14.77 -3.10 7.13
N LEU A 127 13.57 -3.41 6.62
CA LEU A 127 13.15 -4.78 6.31
C LEU A 127 13.48 -5.22 4.88
N PHE A 128 13.48 -4.29 3.91
CA PHE A 128 13.60 -4.64 2.51
C PHE A 128 14.81 -4.01 1.86
N ARG A 129 15.46 -4.79 1.00
CA ARG A 129 16.50 -4.32 0.09
C ARG A 129 16.07 -4.64 -1.34
N ILE A 130 16.08 -3.62 -2.19
CA ILE A 130 15.82 -3.81 -3.61
C ILE A 130 17.01 -4.55 -4.22
N SER A 131 16.75 -5.74 -4.71
CA SER A 131 17.63 -6.46 -5.64
C SER A 131 17.16 -6.08 -7.05
N ARG A 132 17.96 -5.30 -7.77
CA ARG A 132 17.74 -5.09 -9.21
C ARG A 132 18.19 -6.31 -9.99
#